data_AF-A0A382VNM3-F1
#
_entry.id   AF-A0A382VNM3-F1
#
_cell.length_a   1.000
_cell.length_b   1.000
_cell.length_c   1.000
_cell.angle_alpha   90.00
_cell.angle_beta   90.00
_cell.angle_gamma   90.00
#
_symmetry.space_group_name_H-M   'P 1'
#
loop_
_entity.id
_entity.type
_entity.pdbx_description
1 polymer ?
#
loop_
_entity_poly.entity_id
_entity_poly.type
_entity_poly.pdbx_seq_one_letter_code
_entity_poly.pdbx_strand_id
1 'polypeptide(L)'
;MSDTVILAPTWRANFLGLLLVLLGGLFITTLTWIVRSVADDINPLQAGFMRYAFGTLLLLPMVFKFKATDLAPRLVGGHIIRSIVHAISVLLWFYAVTKISLADLTALSFTSPVFITIGAFLFLGESFSYRRLG
;
A
#
# COMPACT_ATOMS: atom_id res chain seq x y z
N MET A 1 -21.01 28.51 -9.21
CA MET A 1 -21.18 27.04 -9.16
C MET A 1 -20.66 26.53 -10.49
N SER A 2 -19.35 26.30 -10.59
CA SER A 2 -18.69 25.95 -11.85
C SER A 2 -18.79 24.44 -12.07
N ASP A 3 -19.45 24.05 -13.14
CA ASP A 3 -19.51 22.68 -13.63
C ASP A 3 -18.09 22.18 -13.95
N THR A 4 -17.46 21.48 -13.01
CA THR A 4 -16.24 20.73 -13.29
C THR A 4 -16.64 19.52 -14.12
N VAL A 5 -16.66 19.70 -15.43
CA VAL A 5 -16.72 18.61 -16.42
C VAL A 5 -15.60 17.63 -16.06
N ILE A 6 -15.96 16.45 -15.54
CA ILE A 6 -15.02 15.35 -15.35
C ILE A 6 -14.64 14.91 -16.77
N LEU A 7 -13.55 15.48 -17.29
CA LEU A 7 -12.99 15.10 -18.59
C LEU A 7 -12.69 13.61 -18.54
N ALA A 8 -13.30 12.84 -19.45
CA ALA A 8 -13.00 11.43 -19.60
C ALA A 8 -11.47 11.27 -19.78
N PRO A 9 -10.83 10.33 -19.07
CA PRO A 9 -9.39 10.18 -19.11
C PRO A 9 -8.96 9.92 -20.55
N THR A 10 -7.98 10.70 -21.02
CA THR A 10 -7.47 10.56 -22.39
C THR A 10 -6.81 9.19 -22.57
N TRP A 11 -6.78 8.69 -23.81
CA TRP A 11 -6.11 7.41 -24.12
C TRP A 11 -4.67 7.38 -23.58
N ARG A 12 -3.93 8.50 -23.68
CA ARG A 12 -2.57 8.64 -23.14
C ARG A 12 -2.51 8.44 -21.62
N ALA A 13 -3.46 9.01 -20.88
CA ALA A 13 -3.53 8.85 -19.43
C ALA A 13 -3.82 7.39 -19.03
N ASN A 14 -4.68 6.69 -19.79
CA ASN A 14 -4.96 5.27 -19.57
C ASN A 14 -3.73 4.39 -19.83
N PHE A 15 -2.97 4.65 -20.90
CA PHE A 15 -1.72 3.94 -21.19
C PHE A 15 -0.65 4.19 -20.14
N LEU A 16 -0.50 5.44 -19.67
CA LEU A 16 0.43 5.78 -18.60
C LEU A 16 0.04 5.05 -17.30
N GLY A 17 -1.25 5.04 -16.96
CA GLY A 17 -1.78 4.30 -15.81
C GLY A 17 -1.49 2.81 -15.90
N LEU A 18 -1.73 2.19 -17.07
CA LEU A 18 -1.40 0.78 -17.31
C LEU A 18 0.10 0.52 -17.10
N LEU A 19 0.97 1.34 -17.67
CA LEU A 19 2.42 1.19 -17.53
C LEU A 19 2.85 1.31 -16.05
N LEU A 20 2.30 2.28 -15.33
CA LEU A 20 2.57 2.47 -13.89
C LEU A 20 2.13 1.25 -13.06
N VAL A 21 0.96 0.67 -13.36
CA VAL A 21 0.47 -0.54 -12.69
C VAL A 21 1.38 -1.74 -12.98
N LEU A 22 1.78 -1.94 -14.24
CA LEU A 22 2.69 -3.03 -14.61
C LEU A 22 4.07 -2.88 -13.96
N LEU A 23 4.61 -1.66 -13.92
CA LEU A 23 5.87 -1.37 -13.26
C LEU A 23 5.79 -1.59 -11.74
N GLY A 24 4.69 -1.17 -11.12
CA GLY A 24 4.42 -1.44 -9.71
C GLY A 24 4.31 -2.94 -9.43
N GLY A 25 3.64 -3.69 -10.30
CA GLY A 25 3.55 -5.14 -10.29
C GLY A 25 4.92 -5.82 -10.34
N LEU A 26 5.79 -5.38 -11.25
CA LEU A 26 7.15 -5.87 -11.34
C LEU A 26 7.92 -5.64 -10.03
N PHE A 27 7.87 -4.42 -9.48
CA PHE A 27 8.59 -4.09 -8.24
C PHE A 27 8.09 -4.90 -7.05
N ILE A 28 6.78 -5.08 -6.89
CA ILE A 28 6.24 -5.87 -5.77
C ILE A 28 6.61 -7.35 -5.92
N THR A 29 6.53 -7.93 -7.12
CA THR A 29 6.91 -9.33 -7.36
C THR A 29 8.40 -9.55 -7.14
N THR A 30 9.27 -8.66 -7.64
CA THR A 30 10.71 -8.73 -7.40
C THR A 30 11.02 -8.64 -5.91
N LEU A 31 10.36 -7.73 -5.18
CA LEU A 31 10.51 -7.64 -3.73
C LEU A 31 10.11 -8.95 -3.04
N THR A 32 8.94 -9.51 -3.34
CA THR A 32 8.47 -10.76 -2.73
C THR A 32 9.44 -11.91 -3.00
N TRP A 33 9.99 -11.98 -4.22
CA TRP A 33 11.01 -12.96 -4.56
C TRP A 33 12.28 -12.80 -3.72
N ILE A 34 12.82 -11.58 -3.59
CA ILE A 34 14.01 -11.31 -2.76
C ILE A 34 13.76 -11.68 -1.29
N VAL A 35 12.63 -11.24 -0.73
CA VAL A 35 12.30 -11.52 0.68
C VAL A 35 12.18 -13.01 0.93
N ARG A 36 11.56 -13.75 0.00
CA ARG A 36 11.44 -15.20 0.12
C ARG A 36 12.76 -15.92 -0.07
N SER A 37 13.64 -15.44 -0.95
CA SER A 37 14.95 -16.07 -1.20
C SER A 37 15.91 -15.92 -0.03
N VAL A 38 15.78 -14.86 0.78
CA VAL A 38 16.61 -14.62 1.97
C VAL A 38 15.89 -14.97 3.29
N ALA A 39 14.73 -15.60 3.20
CA ALA A 39 13.86 -15.87 4.35
C ALA A 39 14.50 -16.81 5.39
N ASP A 40 15.39 -17.70 4.95
CA ASP A 40 16.06 -18.67 5.81
C ASP A 40 17.30 -18.06 6.52
N ASP A 41 17.91 -17.03 5.92
CA ASP A 41 19.14 -16.40 6.40
C ASP A 41 18.91 -15.15 7.27
N ILE A 42 17.80 -14.45 7.03
CA ILE A 42 17.54 -13.13 7.63
C ILE A 42 16.22 -13.16 8.42
N ASN A 43 16.25 -12.62 9.65
CA ASN A 43 15.04 -12.46 10.43
C ASN A 43 14.02 -11.57 9.69
N PRO A 44 12.73 -11.95 9.59
CA PRO A 44 11.71 -11.16 8.90
C PRO A 44 11.62 -9.69 9.34
N LEU A 45 11.84 -9.42 10.63
CA LEU A 45 11.86 -8.05 11.18
C LEU A 45 13.04 -7.25 10.63
N GLN A 46 14.21 -7.89 10.50
CA GLN A 46 15.40 -7.25 9.97
C GLN A 46 15.24 -6.96 8.47
N ALA A 47 14.65 -7.87 7.71
CA ALA A 47 14.33 -7.64 6.29
C ALA A 47 13.34 -6.47 6.12
N GLY A 48 12.29 -6.42 6.94
CA GLY A 48 11.34 -5.30 6.98
C GLY A 48 12.00 -3.97 7.35
N PHE A 49 12.84 -3.96 8.40
CA PHE A 49 13.60 -2.79 8.80
C PHE A 49 14.49 -2.28 7.67
N MET A 50 15.23 -3.17 7.01
CA MET A 50 16.14 -2.83 5.93
C MET A 50 15.41 -2.18 4.75
N ARG A 51 14.25 -2.71 4.37
CA ARG A 51 13.39 -2.14 3.33
C ARG A 51 13.03 -0.69 3.63
N TYR A 52 12.57 -0.40 4.85
CA TYR A 52 12.16 0.96 5.21
C TYR A 52 13.34 1.88 5.49
N ALA A 53 14.45 1.37 6.00
CA ALA A 53 15.67 2.14 6.20
C ALA A 53 16.20 2.66 4.85
N PHE A 54 16.39 1.78 3.87
CA PHE A 54 16.83 2.19 2.54
C PHE A 54 15.80 3.04 1.81
N GLY A 55 14.51 2.68 1.87
CA GLY A 55 13.45 3.49 1.27
C GLY A 55 13.40 4.91 1.86
N THR A 56 13.59 5.04 3.17
CA THR A 56 13.67 6.34 3.84
C THR A 56 14.91 7.10 3.43
N LEU A 57 16.09 6.47 3.42
CA LEU A 57 17.34 7.12 2.99
C LEU A 57 17.25 7.63 1.54
N LEU A 58 16.63 6.86 0.65
CA LEU A 58 16.42 7.24 -0.75
C LEU A 58 15.46 8.42 -0.90
N LEU A 59 14.40 8.47 -0.09
CA LEU A 59 13.40 9.53 -0.13
C LEU A 59 13.74 10.74 0.74
N LEU A 60 14.70 10.62 1.67
CA LEU A 60 15.13 11.67 2.58
C LEU A 60 15.47 13.00 1.89
N PRO A 61 16.19 13.03 0.73
CA PRO A 61 16.49 14.27 0.02
C PRO A 61 15.24 15.00 -0.46
N MET A 62 14.17 14.26 -0.76
CA MET A 62 12.90 14.82 -1.19
C MET A 62 12.15 15.45 -0.02
N VAL A 63 12.31 14.89 1.20
CA VAL A 63 11.69 15.43 2.42
C VAL A 63 12.16 16.87 2.69
N PHE A 64 13.45 17.15 2.47
CA PHE A 64 14.00 18.50 2.66
C PHE A 64 13.48 19.54 1.67
N LYS A 65 12.75 19.14 0.62
CA LYS A 65 12.12 20.07 -0.32
C LYS A 65 10.76 20.59 0.17
N PHE A 66 10.16 19.97 1.18
CA PHE A 66 8.88 20.42 1.75
C PHE A 66 9.08 21.57 2.72
N LYS A 67 8.15 22.54 2.69
CA LYS A 67 8.09 23.64 3.65
C LYS A 67 7.18 23.26 4.81
N ALA A 68 7.39 23.86 5.99
CA ALA A 68 6.51 23.65 7.15
C ALA A 68 5.03 24.03 6.88
N THR A 69 4.79 24.92 5.91
CA THR A 69 3.45 25.30 5.44
C THR A 69 2.75 24.22 4.62
N ASP A 70 3.50 23.25 4.08
CA ASP A 70 2.96 22.13 3.31
C ASP A 70 2.44 21.01 4.22
N LEU A 71 2.82 21.05 5.51
CA LEU A 71 2.37 20.11 6.53
C LEU A 71 1.09 20.66 7.17
N ALA A 72 -0.07 20.15 6.75
CA ALA A 72 -1.34 20.48 7.40
C ALA A 72 -1.38 19.86 8.81
N PRO A 73 -1.31 20.66 9.91
CA PRO A 73 -1.21 20.12 11.28
C PRO A 73 -2.42 19.25 11.67
N ARG A 74 -3.57 19.54 11.06
CA ARG A 74 -4.83 18.80 11.23
C ARG A 74 -4.78 17.36 10.70
N LEU A 75 -3.88 17.06 9.75
CA LEU A 75 -3.76 15.73 9.13
C LEU A 75 -2.68 14.86 9.81
N VAL A 76 -1.81 15.46 10.63
CA VAL A 76 -0.68 14.77 11.27
C VAL A 76 -1.15 13.60 12.14
N GLY A 77 -2.22 13.77 12.92
CA GLY A 77 -2.77 12.68 13.75
C GLY A 77 -3.22 11.47 12.92
N GLY A 78 -3.95 11.71 11.83
CA GLY A 78 -4.38 10.65 10.91
C GLY A 78 -3.21 9.96 10.21
N HIS A 79 -2.17 10.72 9.83
CA HIS A 79 -0.95 10.16 9.27
C HIS A 79 -0.19 9.27 10.26
N ILE A 80 -0.14 9.64 11.55
CA ILE A 80 0.51 8.83 12.59
C ILE A 80 -0.23 7.50 12.76
N ILE A 81 -1.55 7.52 12.95
CA ILE A 81 -2.36 6.31 13.12
C ILE A 81 -2.21 5.40 11.90
N ARG A 82 -2.36 5.95 10.68
CA ARG A 82 -2.15 5.22 9.43
C ARG A 82 -0.76 4.58 9.38
N SER A 83 0.28 5.31 9.76
CA SER A 83 1.66 4.83 9.71
C SER A 83 1.90 3.70 10.71
N ILE A 84 1.34 3.78 11.91
CA ILE A 84 1.42 2.71 12.93
C ILE A 84 0.70 1.46 12.42
N VAL A 85 -0.54 1.59 11.94
CA VAL A 85 -1.31 0.46 11.40
C VAL A 85 -0.57 -0.17 10.22
N HIS A 86 0.01 0.64 9.34
CA HIS A 86 0.81 0.16 8.22
C HIS A 86 2.09 -0.57 8.68
N ALA A 87 2.81 -0.03 9.66
CA ALA A 87 4.01 -0.65 10.20
C ALA A 87 3.70 -2.05 10.77
N ILE A 88 2.64 -2.17 11.57
CA ILE A 88 2.17 -3.45 12.10
C ILE A 88 1.80 -4.39 10.94
N SER A 89 1.04 -3.90 9.96
CA SER A 89 0.64 -4.70 8.80
C SER A 89 1.83 -5.28 8.05
N VAL A 90 2.89 -4.49 7.87
CA VAL A 90 4.07 -4.94 7.13
C VAL A 90 4.90 -5.92 7.94
N LEU A 91 5.02 -5.73 9.26
CA LEU A 91 5.66 -6.72 10.13
C LEU A 91 4.94 -8.07 10.06
N LEU A 92 3.61 -8.08 10.12
CA LEU A 92 2.79 -9.28 9.95
C LEU A 92 2.97 -9.90 8.57
N TRP A 93 3.05 -9.08 7.51
CA TRP A 93 3.28 -9.56 6.16
C TRP A 93 4.63 -10.25 6.01
N PHE A 94 5.72 -9.64 6.49
CA PHE A 94 7.05 -10.26 6.47
C PHE A 94 7.09 -11.56 7.26
N TYR A 95 6.43 -11.59 8.43
CA TYR A 95 6.26 -12.81 9.20
C TYR A 95 5.50 -13.90 8.42
N ALA A 96 4.40 -13.55 7.76
CA ALA A 96 3.63 -14.50 6.95
C ALA A 96 4.44 -15.04 5.77
N VAL A 97 5.21 -14.18 5.08
CA VAL A 97 6.05 -14.56 3.93
C VAL A 97 7.04 -15.69 4.26
N THR A 98 7.50 -15.79 5.51
CA THR A 98 8.42 -16.86 5.91
C THR A 98 7.72 -18.10 6.46
N LYS A 99 6.42 -18.01 6.83
CA LYS A 99 5.68 -19.09 7.49
C LYS A 99 4.75 -19.89 6.58
N ILE A 100 4.20 -19.27 5.54
CA ILE A 100 3.25 -19.91 4.63
C ILE A 100 3.75 -19.93 3.19
N SER A 101 3.08 -20.70 2.33
CA SER A 101 3.43 -20.77 0.91
C SER A 101 3.08 -19.46 0.19
N LEU A 102 3.77 -19.17 -0.92
CA LEU A 102 3.44 -18.00 -1.76
C LEU A 102 2.03 -18.09 -2.36
N ALA A 103 1.53 -19.32 -2.57
CA ALA A 103 0.16 -19.54 -3.02
C ALA A 103 -0.86 -19.09 -1.98
N ASP A 104 -0.65 -19.44 -0.70
CA ASP A 104 -1.53 -19.03 0.39
C ASP A 104 -1.49 -17.52 0.63
N LEU A 105 -0.30 -16.90 0.53
CA LEU A 105 -0.15 -15.43 0.57
C LEU A 105 -0.99 -14.73 -0.50
N THR A 106 -0.98 -15.29 -1.71
CA THR A 106 -1.74 -14.75 -2.84
C THR A 106 -3.24 -14.96 -2.62
N ALA A 107 -3.65 -16.13 -2.12
CA ALA A 107 -5.04 -16.42 -1.77
C ALA A 107 -5.58 -15.46 -0.71
N LEU A 108 -4.80 -15.19 0.34
CA LEU A 108 -5.15 -14.18 1.36
C LEU A 108 -5.30 -12.79 0.75
N SER A 109 -4.46 -12.43 -0.23
CA SER A 109 -4.55 -11.12 -0.90
C SER A 109 -5.87 -10.95 -1.66
N PHE A 110 -6.44 -12.03 -2.22
CA PHE A 110 -7.78 -11.99 -2.85
C PHE A 110 -8.92 -11.73 -1.86
N THR A 111 -8.70 -11.93 -0.56
CA THR A 111 -9.69 -11.57 0.48
C THR A 111 -9.62 -10.10 0.88
N SER A 112 -8.58 -9.35 0.45
CA SER A 112 -8.40 -7.93 0.80
C SER A 112 -9.62 -7.05 0.49
N PRO A 113 -10.31 -7.17 -0.66
CA PRO A 113 -11.53 -6.40 -0.95
C PRO A 113 -12.62 -6.59 0.12
N VAL A 114 -12.78 -7.80 0.66
CA VAL A 114 -13.77 -8.10 1.71
C VAL A 114 -13.45 -7.32 2.98
N PHE A 115 -12.20 -7.38 3.44
CA PHE A 115 -11.77 -6.63 4.62
C PHE A 115 -11.84 -5.11 4.42
N ILE A 116 -11.54 -4.62 3.21
CA ILE A 116 -11.67 -3.21 2.86
C ILE A 116 -13.13 -2.76 2.93
N THR A 117 -14.07 -3.53 2.36
CA THR A 117 -15.51 -3.22 2.43
C THR A 117 -16.02 -3.18 3.87
N ILE A 118 -15.62 -4.16 4.70
CA ILE A 118 -15.98 -4.19 6.12
C ILE A 118 -15.41 -2.96 6.84
N GLY A 119 -14.13 -2.63 6.58
CA GLY A 119 -13.49 -1.44 7.15
C GLY A 119 -14.17 -0.14 6.73
N ALA A 120 -14.54 0.00 5.46
CA ALA A 120 -15.27 1.16 4.95
C ALA A 120 -16.62 1.33 5.65
N PHE A 121 -17.37 0.24 5.83
CA PHE A 121 -18.63 0.25 6.58
C PHE A 121 -18.43 0.72 8.03
N LEU A 122 -17.43 0.16 8.73
CA LEU A 122 -17.17 0.45 10.15
C LEU A 122 -16.63 1.86 10.41
N PHE A 123 -15.75 2.36 9.55
CA PHE A 123 -15.02 3.62 9.80
C PHE A 123 -15.54 4.81 8.98
N LEU A 124 -16.07 4.58 7.77
CA LEU A 124 -16.59 5.66 6.90
C LEU A 124 -18.13 5.75 6.96
N GLY A 125 -18.81 4.78 7.55
CA GLY A 125 -20.28 4.75 7.63
C GLY A 125 -20.96 4.53 6.27
N GLU A 126 -20.22 4.06 5.26
CA GLU A 126 -20.79 3.72 3.95
C GLU A 126 -21.73 2.53 4.08
N SER A 127 -22.96 2.65 3.57
CA SER A 127 -23.91 1.53 3.60
C SER A 127 -23.55 0.46 2.56
N PHE A 128 -23.78 -0.80 2.89
CA PHE A 128 -23.64 -1.91 1.94
C PHE A 128 -24.56 -1.65 0.74
N SER A 129 -24.00 -1.17 -0.37
CA SER A 129 -24.71 -1.18 -1.65
C SER A 129 -24.78 -2.64 -2.12
N TYR A 130 -25.85 -3.33 -1.71
CA TYR A 130 -26.22 -4.70 -2.10
C TYR A 130 -26.34 -4.92 -3.63
N ARG A 131 -26.11 -3.87 -4.43
CA ARG A 131 -26.33 -3.83 -5.88
C ARG A 131 -25.30 -4.59 -6.72
N ARG A 132 -24.44 -5.41 -6.11
CA ARG A 132 -23.43 -6.25 -6.78
C ARG A 132 -23.37 -7.69 -6.27
N LEU A 133 -24.33 -8.14 -5.46
CA LEU A 133 -24.51 -9.55 -5.07
C LEU A 133 -25.49 -10.30 -6.02
N GLY A 134 -25.59 -9.86 -7.27
CA GLY A 134 -26.36 -10.49 -8.33
C GLY A 134 -25.55 -10.52 -9.62
#